data_AF-A0A2N0WHK0-F1
#
_entry.id   AF-A0A2N0WHK0-F1
#
_cell.length_a   1.000
_cell.length_b   1.000
_cell.length_c   1.000
_cell.angle_alpha   90.00
_cell.angle_beta   90.00
_cell.angle_gamma   90.00
#
_symmetry.space_group_name_H-M   'P 1'
#
loop_
_entity.id
_entity.type
_entity.pdbx_description
1 polymer ?
#
loop_
_entity_poly.entity_id
_entity_poly.type
_entity_poly.pdbx_seq_one_letter_code
_entity_poly.pdbx_strand_id
1 'polypeptide(L)'
;MWILVLTLIIGLLILLFARKFQNTNHLSSFVSENESFVDNVLYTFEIVAVRSFQQNLKQIVDSQAKENLIEVTANLISEPSNKFDKNAIKVQINGLNVGYLSRNDAQQFAEISMDKKVAAVINEEDGVYSVKLAIQNLEDLKD
;
A
#
# COMPACT_ATOMS: atom_id res chain seq x y z
N MET A 1 49.88 6.71 -0.75
CA MET A 1 48.85 7.78 -0.76
C MET A 1 47.60 7.39 -1.55
N TRP A 2 47.73 6.80 -2.75
CA TRP A 2 46.59 6.35 -3.59
C TRP A 2 45.70 5.25 -2.98
N ILE A 3 46.28 4.32 -2.21
CA ILE A 3 45.53 3.22 -1.57
C ILE A 3 44.52 3.74 -0.53
N LEU A 4 44.87 4.79 0.21
CA LEU A 4 43.96 5.40 1.19
C LEU A 4 42.80 6.15 0.54
N VAL A 5 43.02 6.70 -0.67
CA VAL A 5 41.98 7.38 -1.45
C VAL A 5 40.99 6.34 -2.01
N LEU A 6 41.50 5.19 -2.48
CA LEU A 6 40.67 4.12 -3.03
C LEU A 6 39.74 3.51 -1.97
N THR A 7 40.23 3.27 -0.74
CA THR A 7 39.41 2.72 0.34
C THR A 7 38.32 3.69 0.80
N LEU A 8 38.60 4.99 0.79
CA LEU A 8 37.63 6.03 1.14
C LEU A 8 36.51 6.14 0.09
N ILE A 9 36.84 6.01 -1.19
CA ILE A 9 35.87 6.01 -2.29
C ILE A 9 34.97 4.77 -2.24
N ILE A 10 35.55 3.59 -2.00
CA ILE A 10 34.79 2.34 -1.87
C ILE A 10 33.87 2.40 -0.64
N GLY A 11 34.34 2.92 0.49
CA GLY A 11 33.53 3.14 1.68
C GLY A 11 32.36 4.10 1.43
N LEU A 12 32.60 5.20 0.69
CA LEU A 12 31.56 6.16 0.32
C LEU A 12 30.51 5.52 -0.62
N LEU A 13 30.95 4.71 -1.59
CA LEU A 13 30.07 3.97 -2.50
C LEU A 13 29.19 2.97 -1.75
N ILE A 14 29.75 2.20 -0.82
CA ILE A 14 29.00 1.27 0.04
C ILE A 14 27.99 2.03 0.88
N LEU A 15 28.36 3.19 1.43
CA LEU A 15 27.49 4.00 2.27
C LEU A 15 26.34 4.63 1.46
N LEU A 16 26.60 5.06 0.22
CA LEU A 16 25.57 5.55 -0.70
C LEU A 16 24.62 4.42 -1.15
N PHE A 17 25.14 3.22 -1.41
CA PHE A 17 24.30 2.05 -1.73
C PHE A 17 23.47 1.59 -0.54
N ALA A 18 24.03 1.57 0.68
CA ALA A 18 23.30 1.24 1.90
C ALA A 18 22.18 2.26 2.18
N ARG A 19 22.42 3.56 1.91
CA ARG A 19 21.36 4.58 2.01
C ARG A 19 20.24 4.38 0.98
N LYS A 20 20.56 3.94 -0.25
CA LYS A 20 19.54 3.61 -1.25
C LYS A 20 18.75 2.34 -0.90
N PHE A 21 19.40 1.35 -0.26
CA PHE A 21 18.78 0.06 0.10
C PHE A 21 17.96 0.09 1.40
N GLN A 22 18.08 1.13 2.22
CA GLN A 22 17.20 1.32 3.38
C GLN A 22 15.76 1.71 3.01
N ASN A 23 15.47 1.98 1.73
CA ASN A 23 14.11 2.19 1.24
C ASN A 23 13.43 0.89 0.71
N THR A 24 14.03 -0.29 0.91
CA THR A 24 13.44 -1.59 0.56
C THR A 24 13.46 -2.61 1.72
N ASN A 25 13.72 -2.15 2.94
CA ASN A 25 13.67 -3.00 4.14
C ASN A 25 12.27 -2.96 4.77
N HIS A 26 11.29 -3.48 4.05
CA HIS A 26 10.15 -4.16 4.67
C HIS A 26 9.76 -5.39 3.83
N LEU A 27 10.79 -6.10 3.33
CA LEU A 27 10.64 -7.46 2.83
C LEU A 27 10.86 -8.42 4.00
N SER A 28 10.00 -8.31 5.01
CA SER A 28 9.82 -9.36 5.98
C SER A 28 9.04 -10.46 5.28
N SER A 29 9.73 -11.58 5.11
CA SER A 29 9.19 -12.88 4.79
C SER A 29 7.97 -13.19 5.67
N PHE A 30 6.77 -12.91 5.14
CA PHE A 30 5.54 -13.57 5.56
C PHE A 30 5.09 -14.42 4.39
N VAL A 31 5.89 -15.43 4.06
CA VAL A 31 5.36 -16.62 3.39
C VAL A 31 4.63 -17.39 4.49
N SER A 32 3.41 -16.98 4.76
CA SER A 32 2.46 -17.81 5.49
C SER A 32 1.94 -18.81 4.48
N GLU A 33 2.23 -20.08 4.73
CA GLU A 33 1.69 -21.24 4.02
C GLU A 33 0.17 -21.26 4.17
N ASN A 34 -0.53 -20.48 3.36
CA ASN A 34 -1.92 -20.66 2.97
C ASN A 34 -2.13 -19.84 1.70
N GLU A 35 -1.47 -20.33 0.66
CA GLU A 35 -1.65 -19.96 -0.72
C GLU A 35 -3.04 -20.39 -1.19
N SER A 36 -4.09 -19.65 -0.83
CA SER A 36 -5.29 -19.58 -1.67
C SER A 36 -4.98 -18.65 -2.84
N PHE A 37 -4.12 -19.13 -3.74
CA PHE A 37 -3.79 -18.47 -5.00
C PHE A 37 -5.02 -18.51 -5.90
N VAL A 38 -5.83 -17.47 -5.82
CA VAL A 38 -6.57 -17.04 -7.00
C VAL A 38 -5.62 -16.16 -7.80
N ASP A 39 -4.90 -16.80 -8.74
CA ASP A 39 -4.37 -16.16 -9.96
C ASP A 39 -3.23 -15.12 -9.82
N ASN A 40 -2.04 -15.48 -9.31
CA ASN A 40 -0.80 -14.66 -9.41
C ASN A 40 -0.94 -13.16 -9.01
N VAL A 41 -1.91 -12.80 -8.18
CA VAL A 41 -2.19 -11.42 -7.81
C VAL A 41 -1.23 -10.98 -6.70
N LEU A 42 -0.38 -9.99 -7.00
CA LEU A 42 0.56 -9.44 -6.02
C LEU A 42 -0.06 -8.24 -5.28
N TYR A 43 -0.34 -8.42 -3.99
CA TYR A 43 -0.82 -7.37 -3.09
C TYR A 43 0.35 -6.60 -2.44
N THR A 44 0.96 -5.70 -3.20
CA THR A 44 2.17 -4.97 -2.77
C THR A 44 1.92 -3.51 -2.41
N PHE A 45 0.80 -2.94 -2.86
CA PHE A 45 0.57 -1.50 -2.73
C PHE A 45 -0.07 -1.17 -1.38
N GLU A 46 0.63 -0.40 -0.55
CA GLU A 46 0.17 0.01 0.78
C GLU A 46 -0.65 1.30 0.73
N ILE A 47 -1.68 1.37 1.57
CA ILE A 47 -2.50 2.58 1.73
C ILE A 47 -2.17 3.26 3.07
N VAL A 48 -2.44 4.56 3.18
CA VAL A 48 -2.15 5.34 4.38
C VAL A 48 -3.41 5.63 5.20
N ALA A 49 -3.20 6.08 6.43
CA ALA A 49 -4.24 6.46 7.39
C ALA A 49 -5.18 5.32 7.84
N VAL A 50 -4.83 4.06 7.57
CA VAL A 50 -5.60 2.84 7.92
C VAL A 50 -5.95 2.76 9.41
N ARG A 51 -5.04 3.22 10.28
CA ARG A 51 -5.26 3.25 11.73
C ARG A 51 -6.48 4.09 12.14
N SER A 52 -6.87 5.09 11.35
CA SER A 52 -8.04 5.93 11.63
C SER A 52 -9.36 5.21 11.34
N PHE A 53 -9.32 4.09 10.62
CA PHE A 53 -10.49 3.37 10.10
C PHE A 53 -10.59 1.92 10.60
N GLN A 54 -9.93 1.60 11.72
CA GLN A 54 -9.94 0.24 12.28
C GLN A 54 -11.34 -0.26 12.61
N GLN A 55 -12.25 0.62 13.06
CA GLN A 55 -13.64 0.25 13.31
C GLN A 55 -14.37 -0.17 12.02
N ASN A 56 -14.11 0.53 10.91
CA ASN A 56 -14.69 0.19 9.61
C ASN A 56 -14.15 -1.14 9.10
N LEU A 57 -12.84 -1.36 9.23
CA LEU A 57 -12.19 -2.62 8.86
C LEU A 57 -12.73 -3.79 9.69
N LYS A 58 -12.86 -3.60 11.00
CA LYS A 58 -13.48 -4.59 11.88
C LYS A 58 -14.89 -4.94 11.42
N GLN A 59 -15.72 -3.94 11.08
CA GLN A 59 -17.07 -4.18 10.57
C GLN A 59 -17.08 -4.97 9.26
N ILE A 60 -16.13 -4.71 8.36
CA ILE A 60 -15.98 -5.48 7.12
C ILE A 60 -15.60 -6.92 7.44
N VAL A 61 -14.58 -7.13 8.27
CA VAL A 61 -14.09 -8.47 8.65
C VAL A 61 -15.17 -9.28 9.39
N ASP A 62 -15.89 -8.67 10.35
CA ASP A 62 -16.98 -9.31 11.08
C ASP A 62 -18.14 -9.76 10.16
N SER A 63 -18.28 -9.13 8.99
CA SER A 63 -19.30 -9.48 7.98
C SER A 63 -18.86 -10.59 7.01
N GLN A 64 -17.60 -11.01 7.07
CA GLN A 64 -17.01 -12.04 6.22
C GLN A 64 -16.80 -13.35 7.02
N ALA A 65 -16.51 -14.44 6.31
CA ALA A 65 -16.06 -15.67 6.97
C ALA A 65 -14.75 -15.40 7.74
N LYS A 66 -14.58 -16.05 8.89
CA LYS A 66 -13.38 -15.89 9.72
C LYS A 66 -12.18 -16.54 9.02
N GLU A 67 -11.47 -15.73 8.25
CA GLU A 67 -10.19 -16.06 7.63
C GLU A 67 -9.15 -15.03 8.09
N ASN A 68 -7.89 -15.46 8.20
CA ASN A 68 -6.79 -14.56 8.58
C ASN A 68 -6.48 -13.55 7.48
N LEU A 69 -6.82 -13.90 6.23
CA LEU A 69 -6.57 -13.11 5.04
C LEU A 69 -7.89 -13.02 4.27
N ILE A 70 -8.40 -11.81 4.11
CA ILE A 70 -9.72 -11.59 3.50
C ILE A 70 -9.54 -10.78 2.22
N GLU A 71 -9.78 -11.44 1.10
CA GLU A 71 -9.79 -10.79 -0.22
C GLU A 71 -11.10 -10.03 -0.43
N VAL A 72 -10.98 -8.78 -0.89
CA VAL A 72 -12.09 -7.86 -1.08
C VAL A 72 -11.87 -7.01 -2.33
N THR A 73 -12.92 -6.33 -2.78
CA THR A 73 -12.82 -5.30 -3.80
C THR A 73 -12.80 -3.93 -3.14
N ALA A 74 -11.73 -3.17 -3.36
CA ALA A 74 -11.61 -1.78 -2.96
C ALA A 74 -12.01 -0.84 -4.12
N ASN A 75 -12.67 0.26 -3.80
CA ASN A 75 -13.00 1.34 -4.72
C ASN A 75 -12.08 2.53 -4.40
N LEU A 76 -11.28 2.92 -5.38
CA LEU A 76 -10.46 4.13 -5.35
C LEU A 76 -11.27 5.27 -5.92
N ILE A 77 -11.54 6.28 -5.09
CA ILE A 77 -12.46 7.38 -5.44
C ILE A 77 -11.78 8.71 -5.13
N SER A 78 -11.74 9.63 -6.11
CA SER A 78 -11.26 11.00 -5.88
C SER A 78 -12.15 11.74 -4.89
N GLU A 79 -11.54 12.46 -3.96
CA GLU A 79 -12.20 13.27 -2.94
C GLU A 79 -11.72 14.72 -3.01
N PRO A 80 -12.09 15.50 -4.04
CA PRO A 80 -11.63 16.87 -4.23
C PRO A 80 -12.10 17.84 -3.12
N SER A 81 -13.13 17.45 -2.36
CA SER A 81 -13.62 18.19 -1.20
C SER A 81 -12.82 17.91 0.09
N ASN A 82 -11.78 17.08 0.04
CA ASN A 82 -10.97 16.76 1.20
C ASN A 82 -10.21 18.02 1.69
N LYS A 83 -10.35 18.35 2.98
CA LYS A 83 -9.81 19.57 3.57
C LYS A 83 -8.28 19.62 3.69
N PHE A 84 -7.61 18.47 3.55
CA PHE A 84 -6.16 18.35 3.71
C PHE A 84 -5.44 18.25 2.37
N ASP A 85 -6.07 17.60 1.39
CA ASP A 85 -5.51 17.41 0.06
C ASP A 85 -6.60 17.36 -1.01
N LYS A 86 -6.63 18.36 -1.90
CA LYS A 86 -7.59 18.43 -3.02
C LYS A 86 -7.44 17.27 -4.03
N ASN A 87 -6.31 16.56 -4.01
CA ASN A 87 -6.07 15.42 -4.89
C ASN A 87 -6.33 14.09 -4.17
N ALA A 88 -6.82 14.10 -2.92
CA ALA A 88 -6.98 12.89 -2.12
C ALA A 88 -7.78 11.81 -2.88
N ILE A 89 -7.27 10.59 -2.87
CA ILE A 89 -7.97 9.40 -3.36
C ILE A 89 -8.27 8.54 -2.15
N LYS A 90 -9.55 8.42 -1.81
CA LYS A 90 -10.00 7.55 -0.72
C LYS A 90 -10.14 6.12 -1.21
N VAL A 91 -9.90 5.19 -0.30
CA VAL A 91 -10.02 3.75 -0.51
C VAL A 91 -11.25 3.28 0.24
N GLN A 92 -12.25 2.77 -0.48
CA GLN A 92 -13.50 2.29 0.10
C GLN A 92 -13.73 0.81 -0.13
N ILE A 93 -14.07 0.08 0.92
CA ILE A 93 -14.45 -1.33 0.85
C ILE A 93 -15.87 -1.45 1.38
N ASN A 94 -16.78 -2.08 0.64
CA ASN A 94 -18.21 -2.17 0.99
C ASN A 94 -18.86 -0.82 1.35
N GLY A 95 -18.43 0.27 0.70
CA GLY A 95 -18.92 1.64 0.96
C GLY A 95 -18.37 2.30 2.24
N LEU A 96 -17.48 1.64 2.96
CA LEU A 96 -16.79 2.19 4.13
C LEU A 96 -15.40 2.67 3.75
N ASN A 97 -15.03 3.88 4.20
CA ASN A 97 -13.69 4.40 4.01
C ASN A 97 -12.70 3.63 4.90
N VAL A 98 -11.62 3.11 4.32
CA VAL A 98 -10.60 2.33 5.03
C VAL A 98 -9.21 2.96 4.99
N GLY A 99 -9.04 4.03 4.21
CA GLY A 99 -7.78 4.75 4.10
C GLY A 99 -7.71 5.60 2.85
N TYR A 100 -6.50 6.01 2.51
CA TYR A 100 -6.23 6.85 1.33
C TYR A 100 -4.98 6.35 0.61
N LEU A 101 -4.86 6.67 -0.68
CA LEU A 101 -3.54 6.64 -1.31
C LEU A 101 -2.62 7.66 -0.64
N SER A 102 -1.30 7.43 -0.70
CA SER A 102 -0.35 8.42 -0.19
C SER A 102 -0.51 9.73 -0.96
N ARG A 103 -0.18 10.85 -0.32
CA ARG A 103 -0.27 12.17 -0.96
C ARG A 103 0.55 12.26 -2.26
N ASN A 104 1.71 11.59 -2.30
CA ASN A 104 2.57 11.57 -3.48
C ASN A 104 1.95 10.76 -4.62
N ASP A 105 1.31 9.63 -4.31
CA ASP A 105 0.62 8.80 -5.31
C ASP A 105 -0.63 9.50 -5.83
N ALA A 106 -1.41 10.09 -4.92
CA ALA A 106 -2.63 10.83 -5.25
C ALA A 106 -2.36 12.04 -6.17
N GLN A 107 -1.22 12.71 -6.00
CA GLN A 107 -0.81 13.82 -6.87
C GLN A 107 -0.62 13.42 -8.34
N GLN A 108 -0.31 12.16 -8.63
CA GLN A 108 -0.16 11.68 -10.00
C GLN A 108 -1.49 11.67 -10.79
N PHE A 109 -2.60 11.88 -10.09
CA PHE A 109 -3.96 11.90 -10.63
C PHE A 109 -4.67 13.24 -10.44
N ALA A 110 -3.94 14.33 -10.19
CA ALA A 110 -4.53 15.63 -9.86
C ALA A 110 -5.55 16.16 -10.90
N GLU A 111 -5.42 15.74 -12.16
CA GLU A 111 -6.29 16.15 -13.27
C GLU A 111 -7.25 15.05 -13.71
N ILE A 112 -7.21 13.88 -13.06
CA ILE A 112 -7.96 12.69 -13.43
C ILE A 112 -8.95 12.37 -12.31
N SER A 113 -10.23 12.23 -12.66
CA SER A 113 -11.22 11.71 -11.72
C SER A 113 -11.04 10.20 -11.57
N MET A 114 -10.71 9.75 -10.37
CA MET A 114 -10.56 8.33 -10.04
C MET A 114 -11.91 7.78 -9.57
N ASP A 115 -12.38 6.72 -10.21
CA ASP A 115 -13.46 5.83 -9.74
C ASP A 115 -13.16 4.42 -10.27
N LYS A 116 -12.27 3.70 -9.59
CA LYS A 116 -11.77 2.40 -10.04
C LYS A 116 -11.89 1.34 -8.97
N LYS A 117 -12.22 0.12 -9.41
CA LYS A 117 -12.25 -1.06 -8.56
C LYS A 117 -10.94 -1.83 -8.69
N VAL A 118 -10.35 -2.16 -7.57
CA VAL A 118 -9.11 -2.94 -7.50
C VAL A 118 -9.28 -4.06 -6.47
N ALA A 119 -8.67 -5.21 -6.72
CA ALA A 119 -8.59 -6.24 -5.70
C ALA A 119 -7.74 -5.73 -4.54
N ALA A 120 -8.10 -6.12 -3.33
CA ALA A 120 -7.42 -5.74 -2.11
C ALA A 120 -7.47 -6.89 -1.11
N VAL A 121 -6.52 -6.89 -0.20
CA VAL A 121 -6.45 -7.86 0.89
C VAL A 121 -6.45 -7.13 2.21
N ILE A 122 -7.25 -7.62 3.14
CA ILE A 122 -7.25 -7.22 4.54
C ILE A 122 -6.49 -8.29 5.32
N ASN A 123 -5.50 -7.86 6.09
CA ASN A 123 -4.75 -8.73 6.99
C ASN A 123 -4.83 -8.18 8.42
N GLU A 124 -4.98 -9.07 9.41
CA GLU A 124 -4.99 -8.73 10.83
C GLU A 124 -3.70 -9.25 11.49
N GLU A 125 -2.92 -8.33 12.07
CA GLU A 125 -1.73 -8.66 12.85
C GLU A 125 -1.82 -7.96 14.21
N ASP A 126 -1.73 -8.73 15.30
CA ASP A 126 -1.83 -8.24 16.69
C ASP A 126 -3.08 -7.36 16.96
N GLY A 127 -4.22 -7.70 16.35
CA GLY A 127 -5.48 -6.96 16.49
C GLY A 127 -5.51 -5.64 15.72
N VAL A 128 -4.56 -5.42 14.81
CA VAL A 128 -4.50 -4.25 13.93
C VAL A 128 -4.70 -4.70 12.48
N TYR A 129 -5.68 -4.10 11.82
CA TYR A 129 -5.96 -4.35 10.42
C TYR A 129 -5.04 -3.51 9.53
N SER A 130 -4.48 -4.17 8.52
CA SER A 130 -3.75 -3.58 7.40
C SER A 130 -4.48 -3.89 6.09
N VAL A 131 -4.27 -3.04 5.08
CA VAL A 131 -4.87 -3.20 3.76
C VAL A 131 -3.80 -3.03 2.70
N LYS A 132 -3.75 -3.96 1.75
CA LYS A 132 -2.89 -3.87 0.56
C LYS A 132 -3.72 -4.02 -0.70
N LEU A 133 -3.39 -3.25 -1.72
CA LEU A 133 -4.06 -3.28 -3.01
C LEU A 133 -3.25 -4.10 -4.01
N ALA A 134 -3.96 -4.79 -4.90
CA ALA A 134 -3.41 -5.50 -6.04
C ALA A 134 -3.11 -4.52 -7.19
N ILE A 135 -2.14 -3.64 -6.99
CA ILE A 135 -1.71 -2.67 -8.00
C ILE A 135 -0.24 -2.94 -8.30
N GLN A 136 0.04 -3.36 -9.53
CA GLN A 136 1.41 -3.57 -9.99
C GLN A 136 2.05 -2.24 -10.38
N ASN A 137 1.32 -1.43 -11.14
CA ASN A 137 1.74 -0.10 -11.53
C ASN A 137 0.62 0.92 -11.32
N LEU A 138 0.98 2.06 -10.74
CA LEU A 138 0.03 3.14 -10.49
C LEU A 138 -0.50 3.75 -11.81
N GLU A 139 0.28 3.65 -12.89
CA GLU A 139 -0.13 4.06 -14.24
C GLU A 139 -1.34 3.26 -14.75
N ASP A 140 -1.53 2.00 -14.34
CA ASP A 140 -2.68 1.16 -14.73
C ASP A 140 -4.02 1.78 -14.27
N LEU A 141 -3.97 2.69 -13.30
CA LEU A 141 -5.14 3.41 -12.82
C LEU A 141 -5.51 4.62 -13.69
N LYS A 142 -4.66 5.04 -14.65
CA LYS A 142 -4.92 6.24 -15.48
C LYS A 142 -5.75 5.96 -16.73
N ASP A 143 -5.89 4.70 -17.14
CA ASP A 143 -6.56 4.30 -18.39
C ASP A 143 -8.11 4.37 -18.38
#